data_AF-A0A1B8EZR9-F1
#
_entry.id   AF-A0A1B8EZR9-F1
#
_cell.length_a   1.000
_cell.length_b   1.000
_cell.length_c   1.000
_cell.angle_alpha   90.00
_cell.angle_beta   90.00
_cell.angle_gamma   90.00
#
_symmetry.space_group_name_H-M   'P 1'
#
loop_
_entity.id
_entity.type
_entity.pdbx_description
1 polymer ?
#
loop_
_entity_poly.entity_id
_entity_poly.type
_entity_poly.pdbx_seq_one_letter_code
_entity_poly.pdbx_strand_id
1 'polypeptide(L)'
;MDFDDLVLSRHDNDRLAWNQKLSLVGPAVCQLASKFRDNRQCYVADLKCGSFNFCIKVMFAEQKVRAEAATMRYIREKTDIPVPTVIAYGMADNNPSGLDLFLITTFVKGMLLGEMLKADSLDEQGDKVLRSDIPDSILEVVYRQIADITLELSEHDFDQIGSLSLNVDDTWSIGSGPLTLNSNELARNTLLAICSGPPFLVSCHGDTTKAPLNFSVTISGRGTNLVDDSFKITGIIDWEWCYAAPFQFTYSPPRWLLLKEPAYWNYNSDDLLGTYLSKLEIFIRILEEQEHHRHAVSGKNADPNLSSLMRRSIADNTFWFHEAARDSFALDRIYWSRLDSFCYGPIRDQDERSDIVCQADVHKGLNAFIEQKMEHLRQYKLELGAEEECGVGDDAGDHANGSDQAGFLTDDPSYF
;
A
#
# COMPACT_ATOMS: atom_id res chain seq x y z
N MET A 1 19.48 17.44 21.94
CA MET A 1 19.13 17.10 20.56
C MET A 1 19.03 15.61 20.53
N ASP A 2 17.83 15.12 20.28
CA ASP A 2 17.57 13.70 20.13
C ASP A 2 18.30 13.17 18.88
N PHE A 3 18.56 11.87 18.79
CA PHE A 3 19.14 11.23 17.61
C PHE A 3 18.34 11.58 16.34
N ASP A 4 17.02 11.68 16.50
CA ASP A 4 16.09 12.05 15.44
C ASP A 4 16.29 13.51 14.97
N ASP A 5 16.63 14.46 15.85
CA ASP A 5 16.88 15.85 15.46
C ASP A 5 18.14 16.00 14.58
N LEU A 6 19.19 15.22 14.88
CA LEU A 6 20.44 15.22 14.11
C LEU A 6 20.26 14.52 12.76
N VAL A 7 19.48 13.44 12.71
CA VAL A 7 19.10 12.76 11.47
C VAL A 7 18.20 13.65 10.61
N LEU A 8 17.21 14.31 11.19
CA LEU A 8 16.33 15.27 10.53
C LEU A 8 17.10 16.45 9.94
N SER A 9 18.00 17.07 10.71
CA SER A 9 18.80 18.20 10.20
C SER A 9 19.76 17.80 9.07
N ARG A 10 20.30 16.58 9.11
CA ARG A 10 21.10 16.01 8.00
C ARG A 10 20.24 15.77 6.76
N HIS A 11 19.05 15.20 6.93
CA HIS A 11 18.08 15.03 5.85
C HIS A 11 17.58 16.35 5.28
N ASP A 12 17.44 17.40 6.08
CA ASP A 12 17.05 18.72 5.61
C ASP A 12 18.14 19.36 4.73
N ASN A 13 19.41 19.19 5.10
CA ASN A 13 20.52 19.62 4.25
C ASN A 13 20.55 18.85 2.93
N ASP A 14 20.35 17.53 2.96
CA ASP A 14 20.27 16.71 1.75
C ASP A 14 19.05 17.11 0.88
N ARG A 15 17.90 17.37 1.50
CA ARG A 15 16.68 17.86 0.84
C ARG A 15 16.91 19.22 0.19
N LEU A 16 17.56 20.16 0.88
CA LEU A 16 17.91 21.48 0.34
C LEU A 16 18.88 21.38 -0.83
N ALA A 17 19.93 20.55 -0.70
CA ALA A 17 20.87 20.30 -1.79
C ALA A 17 20.19 19.65 -3.01
N TRP A 18 19.25 18.72 -2.78
CA TRP A 18 18.41 18.15 -3.82
C TRP A 18 17.49 19.16 -4.48
N ASN A 19 16.82 20.01 -3.70
CA ASN A 19 15.98 21.11 -4.23
C ASN A 19 16.78 22.07 -5.11
N GLN A 20 18.03 22.38 -4.72
CA GLN A 20 18.93 23.18 -5.54
C GLN A 20 19.27 22.46 -6.86
N LYS A 21 19.62 21.17 -6.82
CA LYS A 21 19.84 20.38 -8.04
C LYS A 21 18.58 20.32 -8.92
N LEU A 22 17.39 20.18 -8.32
CA LEU A 22 16.11 20.17 -9.02
C LEU A 22 15.82 21.51 -9.72
N SER A 23 16.19 22.64 -9.10
CA SER A 23 16.06 23.94 -9.75
C SER A 23 16.93 24.08 -11.01
N LEU A 24 18.00 23.29 -11.12
CA LEU A 24 18.92 23.27 -12.26
C LEU A 24 18.49 22.34 -13.40
N VAL A 25 17.58 21.37 -13.16
CA VAL A 25 17.09 20.46 -14.22
C VAL A 25 15.96 21.05 -15.07
N GLY A 26 15.36 22.17 -14.65
CA GLY A 26 14.27 22.83 -15.39
C GLY A 26 14.55 23.01 -16.90
N PRO A 27 15.73 23.57 -17.30
CA PRO A 27 16.10 23.68 -18.71
C PRO A 27 16.16 22.33 -19.44
N ALA A 28 16.72 21.28 -18.81
CA ALA A 28 16.81 19.94 -19.39
C ALA A 28 15.42 19.29 -19.57
N VAL A 29 14.53 19.48 -18.59
CA VAL A 29 13.13 19.04 -18.66
C VAL A 29 12.38 19.76 -19.79
N CYS A 30 12.55 21.09 -19.91
CA CYS A 30 11.95 21.87 -21.00
C CYS A 30 12.46 21.42 -22.37
N GLN A 31 13.77 21.18 -22.51
CA GLN A 31 14.36 20.72 -23.76
C GLN A 31 13.80 19.33 -24.15
N LEU A 32 13.72 18.42 -23.19
CA LEU A 32 13.15 17.09 -23.40
C LEU A 32 11.67 17.18 -23.78
N ALA A 33 10.87 17.93 -23.04
CA ALA A 33 9.44 18.11 -23.34
C ALA A 33 9.20 18.78 -24.70
N SER A 34 10.04 19.74 -25.08
CA SER A 34 9.95 20.42 -26.39
C SER A 34 10.16 19.44 -27.55
N LYS A 35 11.08 18.47 -27.41
CA LYS A 35 11.33 17.43 -28.42
C LYS A 35 10.07 16.60 -28.74
N PHE A 36 9.27 16.30 -27.72
CA PHE A 36 8.00 15.57 -27.86
C PHE A 36 6.80 16.46 -28.22
N ARG A 37 7.04 17.75 -28.50
CA ARG A 37 6.01 18.72 -28.87
C ARG A 37 6.40 19.49 -30.14
N ASP A 38 6.91 18.76 -31.14
CA ASP A 38 7.36 19.32 -32.42
C ASP A 38 8.39 20.45 -32.28
N ASN A 39 9.26 20.36 -31.27
CA ASN A 39 10.24 21.39 -30.88
C ASN A 39 9.62 22.75 -30.51
N ARG A 40 8.33 22.80 -30.16
CA ARG A 40 7.73 24.01 -29.57
C ARG A 40 8.28 24.22 -28.17
N GLN A 41 8.64 25.45 -27.85
CA GLN A 41 9.23 25.81 -26.58
C GLN A 41 8.28 25.49 -25.41
N CYS A 42 8.77 24.67 -24.48
CA CYS A 42 8.12 24.39 -23.21
C CYS A 42 8.74 25.21 -22.07
N TYR A 43 7.93 25.48 -21.05
CA TYR A 43 8.36 26.12 -19.80
C TYR A 43 7.83 25.31 -18.61
N VAL A 44 8.57 25.33 -17.51
CA VAL A 44 8.11 24.74 -16.25
C VAL A 44 7.15 25.72 -15.59
N ALA A 45 5.89 25.31 -15.40
CA ALA A 45 4.86 26.14 -14.76
C ALA A 45 4.97 26.10 -13.22
N ASP A 46 5.14 24.90 -12.66
CA ASP A 46 5.40 24.70 -11.23
C ASP A 46 6.21 23.40 -11.04
N LEU A 47 7.18 23.42 -10.11
CA LEU A 47 7.95 22.24 -9.68
C LEU A 47 7.41 21.65 -8.37
N LYS A 48 6.43 22.29 -7.75
CA LYS A 48 5.83 21.91 -6.45
C LYS A 48 4.51 21.17 -6.59
N CYS A 49 3.91 21.14 -7.78
CA CYS A 49 2.63 20.48 -8.04
C CYS A 49 2.84 19.16 -8.80
N GLY A 50 2.55 18.05 -8.13
CA GLY A 50 2.67 16.68 -8.65
C GLY A 50 3.30 15.74 -7.61
N SER A 51 3.30 14.43 -7.85
CA SER A 51 4.06 13.43 -7.08
C SER A 51 5.58 13.55 -7.32
N PHE A 52 6.11 14.77 -7.37
CA PHE A 52 7.54 15.05 -7.14
C PHE A 52 7.85 14.85 -5.64
N ASN A 53 7.41 13.72 -5.10
CA ASN A 53 7.73 13.25 -3.78
C ASN A 53 9.15 12.69 -3.82
N PHE A 54 9.89 12.97 -2.75
CA PHE A 54 11.16 12.38 -2.34
C PHE A 54 11.63 11.22 -3.23
N CYS A 55 12.82 11.35 -3.83
CA CYS A 55 13.49 10.26 -4.53
C CYS A 55 13.65 9.05 -3.59
N ILE A 56 12.65 8.18 -3.57
CA ILE A 56 12.82 6.81 -3.09
C ILE A 56 13.86 6.22 -4.03
N LYS A 57 14.93 5.65 -3.48
CA LYS A 57 15.88 4.89 -4.30
C LYS A 57 15.10 3.72 -4.88
N VAL A 58 14.73 3.83 -6.16
CA VAL A 58 14.04 2.76 -6.87
C VAL A 58 15.08 1.77 -7.37
N MET A 59 15.03 0.54 -6.87
CA MET A 59 15.99 -0.51 -7.22
C MET A 59 15.76 -1.08 -8.62
N PHE A 60 14.53 -1.00 -9.13
CA PHE A 60 14.09 -1.53 -10.43
C PHE A 60 13.54 -0.43 -11.35
N ALA A 61 14.24 0.70 -11.43
CA ALA A 61 13.72 1.93 -11.99
C ALA A 61 13.26 1.82 -13.47
N GLU A 62 14.00 1.09 -14.33
CA GLU A 62 13.57 0.89 -15.71
C GLU A 62 12.30 0.05 -15.83
N GLN A 63 12.23 -1.05 -15.09
CA GLN A 63 11.07 -1.95 -15.12
C GLN A 63 9.84 -1.23 -14.58
N LYS A 64 10.02 -0.43 -13.52
CA LYS A 64 8.98 0.44 -12.96
C LYS A 64 8.42 1.42 -14.00
N VAL A 65 9.28 2.14 -14.73
CA VAL A 65 8.82 3.12 -15.74
C VAL A 65 8.11 2.43 -16.91
N ARG A 66 8.62 1.28 -17.36
CA ARG A 66 7.95 0.49 -18.40
C ARG A 66 6.58 -0.02 -17.95
N ALA A 67 6.50 -0.58 -16.73
CA ALA A 67 5.26 -1.11 -16.17
C ALA A 67 4.21 -0.01 -15.96
N GLU A 68 4.63 1.15 -15.45
CA GLU A 68 3.74 2.31 -15.27
C GLU A 68 3.15 2.80 -16.61
N ALA A 69 4.02 2.98 -17.62
CA ALA A 69 3.60 3.40 -18.94
C ALA A 69 2.68 2.37 -19.63
N ALA A 70 3.01 1.08 -19.52
CA ALA A 70 2.20 -0.01 -20.05
C ALA A 70 0.82 -0.04 -19.38
N THR A 71 0.76 0.06 -18.06
CA THR A 71 -0.48 0.06 -17.28
C THR A 71 -1.37 1.23 -17.67
N MET A 72 -0.86 2.47 -17.69
CA MET A 72 -1.67 3.64 -18.09
C MET A 72 -2.20 3.53 -19.53
N ARG A 73 -1.43 2.94 -20.45
CA ARG A 73 -1.88 2.70 -21.83
C ARG A 73 -2.97 1.64 -21.90
N TYR A 74 -2.80 0.53 -21.18
CA TYR A 74 -3.79 -0.54 -21.11
C TYR A 74 -5.11 -0.03 -20.54
N ILE A 75 -5.06 0.64 -19.39
CA ILE A 75 -6.25 1.21 -18.74
C ILE A 75 -6.98 2.14 -19.71
N ARG A 76 -6.28 3.09 -20.32
CA ARG A 76 -6.90 3.98 -21.33
C ARG A 76 -7.52 3.23 -22.52
N GLU A 77 -6.88 2.16 -22.98
CA GLU A 77 -7.37 1.42 -24.15
C GLU A 77 -8.57 0.55 -23.81
N LYS A 78 -8.59 -0.01 -22.60
CA LYS A 78 -9.51 -1.09 -22.22
C LYS A 78 -10.63 -0.65 -21.29
N THR A 79 -10.55 0.55 -20.71
CA THR A 79 -11.50 1.05 -19.72
C THR A 79 -11.82 2.53 -19.95
N ASP A 80 -12.90 3.00 -19.32
CA ASP A 80 -13.33 4.39 -19.23
C ASP A 80 -12.70 5.13 -18.02
N ILE A 81 -11.77 4.47 -17.30
CA ILE A 81 -11.12 5.02 -16.13
C ILE A 81 -10.26 6.22 -16.54
N PRO A 82 -10.43 7.40 -15.91
CA PRO A 82 -9.67 8.58 -16.27
C PRO A 82 -8.22 8.42 -15.81
N VAL A 83 -7.29 8.30 -16.75
CA VAL A 83 -5.84 8.27 -16.50
C VAL A 83 -5.13 9.30 -17.36
N PRO A 84 -3.91 9.77 -17.05
CA PRO A 84 -3.12 10.63 -17.92
C PRO A 84 -2.70 9.94 -19.23
N THR A 85 -2.63 10.66 -20.36
CA THR A 85 -2.15 10.12 -21.64
C THR A 85 -0.64 10.06 -21.63
N VAL A 86 -0.08 8.86 -21.81
CA VAL A 86 1.35 8.67 -21.99
C VAL A 86 1.77 9.26 -23.33
N ILE A 87 2.48 10.38 -23.29
CA ILE A 87 3.04 11.05 -24.47
C ILE A 87 4.35 10.38 -24.87
N ALA A 88 5.23 10.17 -23.88
CA ALA A 88 6.53 9.53 -24.08
C ALA A 88 7.08 8.98 -22.77
N TYR A 89 7.96 8.00 -22.86
CA TYR A 89 8.81 7.55 -21.76
C TYR A 89 10.14 7.07 -22.35
N GLY A 90 11.20 7.03 -21.54
CA GLY A 90 12.51 6.62 -22.03
C GLY A 90 13.49 6.27 -20.92
N MET A 91 14.56 5.59 -21.34
CA MET A 91 15.66 5.14 -20.49
C MET A 91 16.84 6.11 -20.57
N ALA A 92 17.76 6.03 -19.59
CA ALA A 92 18.96 6.88 -19.49
C ALA A 92 19.74 6.98 -20.81
N ASP A 93 19.97 5.84 -21.46
CA ASP A 93 20.77 5.73 -22.68
C ASP A 93 20.14 6.46 -23.88
N ASN A 94 18.83 6.70 -23.84
CA ASN A 94 18.06 7.30 -24.93
C ASN A 94 17.74 8.78 -24.69
N ASN A 95 18.29 9.40 -23.64
CA ASN A 95 17.92 10.73 -23.19
C ASN A 95 18.98 11.79 -23.53
N PRO A 96 18.80 12.58 -24.62
CA PRO A 96 19.79 13.53 -25.09
C PRO A 96 20.00 14.74 -24.17
N SER A 97 19.16 14.93 -23.15
CA SER A 97 19.33 16.01 -22.16
C SER A 97 20.19 15.61 -20.95
N GLY A 98 20.68 14.37 -20.90
CA GLY A 98 21.45 13.84 -19.76
C GLY A 98 20.61 13.54 -18.52
N LEU A 99 19.28 13.66 -18.63
CA LEU A 99 18.35 13.15 -17.63
C LEU A 99 18.34 11.61 -17.73
N ASP A 100 18.12 10.92 -16.62
CA ASP A 100 18.07 9.46 -16.57
C ASP A 100 16.72 8.97 -17.18
N LEU A 101 15.99 8.14 -16.46
CA LEU A 101 14.64 7.71 -16.77
C LEU A 101 13.64 8.87 -16.79
N PHE A 102 12.69 8.83 -17.73
CA PHE A 102 11.60 9.80 -17.79
C PHE A 102 10.28 9.19 -18.23
N LEU A 103 9.19 9.82 -17.77
CA LEU A 103 7.82 9.60 -18.20
C LEU A 103 7.16 10.97 -18.40
N ILE A 104 6.57 11.19 -19.57
CA ILE A 104 5.85 12.41 -19.94
C ILE A 104 4.40 12.02 -20.21
N THR A 105 3.49 12.62 -19.46
CA THR A 105 2.05 12.42 -19.59
C THR A 105 1.32 13.74 -19.83
N THR A 106 0.04 13.67 -20.20
CA THR A 106 -0.82 14.85 -20.18
C THR A 106 -1.11 15.29 -18.76
N PHE A 107 -1.14 16.60 -18.54
CA PHE A 107 -1.57 17.16 -17.27
C PHE A 107 -3.05 16.86 -16.98
N VAL A 108 -3.34 16.43 -15.75
CA VAL A 108 -4.71 16.23 -15.24
C VAL A 108 -4.99 17.32 -14.21
N LYS A 109 -6.07 18.09 -14.41
CA LYS A 109 -6.49 19.12 -13.46
C LYS A 109 -7.32 18.50 -12.34
N GLY A 110 -6.94 18.75 -11.09
CA GLY A 110 -7.72 18.37 -9.92
C GLY A 110 -6.97 18.60 -8.61
N MET A 111 -7.65 18.37 -7.50
CA MET A 111 -7.09 18.29 -6.15
C MET A 111 -6.99 16.82 -5.75
N LEU A 112 -6.00 16.47 -4.92
CA LEU A 112 -5.89 15.12 -4.37
C LEU A 112 -7.09 14.83 -3.46
N LEU A 113 -7.80 13.73 -3.72
CA LEU A 113 -8.96 13.29 -2.95
C LEU A 113 -8.63 13.16 -1.46
N GLY A 114 -7.48 12.56 -1.12
CA GLY A 114 -7.04 12.44 0.27
C GLY A 114 -6.86 13.78 0.98
N GLU A 115 -6.50 14.86 0.25
CA GLU A 115 -6.40 16.20 0.83
C GLU A 115 -7.76 16.84 1.08
N MET A 116 -8.79 16.48 0.32
CA MET A 116 -10.16 16.95 0.55
C MET A 116 -10.87 16.16 1.67
N LEU A 117 -10.46 14.92 1.90
CA LEU A 117 -11.06 14.02 2.88
C LEU A 117 -10.39 14.06 4.27
N LYS A 118 -9.12 14.52 4.35
CA LYS A 118 -8.37 14.50 5.61
C LYS A 118 -8.91 15.49 6.65
N ALA A 119 -8.68 15.17 7.92
CA ALA A 119 -8.76 16.14 9.01
C ALA A 119 -7.65 17.20 8.91
N ASP A 120 -7.87 18.36 9.53
CA ASP A 120 -6.86 19.42 9.61
C ASP A 120 -5.66 19.00 10.49
N SER A 121 -5.91 18.18 11.51
CA SER A 121 -4.88 17.62 12.39
C SER A 121 -4.42 16.25 11.91
N LEU A 122 -3.14 15.95 12.16
CA LEU A 122 -2.60 14.60 12.07
C LEU A 122 -2.96 13.83 13.35
N ASP A 123 -2.94 12.50 13.27
CA ASP A 123 -3.06 11.67 14.47
C ASP A 123 -1.76 11.65 15.30
N GLU A 124 -1.78 10.89 16.40
CA GLU A 124 -0.63 10.73 17.31
C GLU A 124 0.62 10.16 16.63
N GLN A 125 0.46 9.47 15.49
CA GLN A 125 1.56 8.90 14.69
C GLN A 125 1.99 9.83 13.54
N GLY A 126 1.37 11.02 13.41
CA GLY A 126 1.64 11.96 12.33
C GLY A 126 0.98 11.55 11.00
N ASP A 127 0.06 10.59 11.01
CA ASP A 127 -0.66 10.14 9.82
C ASP A 127 -1.87 11.02 9.52
N LYS A 128 -2.20 11.10 8.22
CA LYS A 128 -3.46 11.69 7.76
C LYS A 128 -4.60 10.72 8.07
N VAL A 129 -5.68 11.24 8.65
CA VAL A 129 -6.90 10.49 8.96
C VAL A 129 -8.12 11.14 8.32
N LEU A 130 -9.16 10.35 8.04
CA LEU A 130 -10.44 10.85 7.55
C LEU A 130 -11.05 11.82 8.58
N ARG A 131 -11.55 12.96 8.12
CA ARG A 131 -12.28 13.90 8.97
C ARG A 131 -13.55 13.26 9.55
N SER A 132 -13.77 13.42 10.85
CA SER A 132 -14.91 12.79 11.55
C SER A 132 -16.26 13.42 11.22
N ASP A 133 -16.27 14.66 10.75
CA ASP A 133 -17.46 15.44 10.41
C ASP A 133 -17.84 15.34 8.92
N ILE A 134 -17.21 14.45 8.13
CA ILE A 134 -17.58 14.27 6.73
C ILE A 134 -18.99 13.70 6.62
N PRO A 135 -19.90 14.34 5.87
CA PRO A 135 -21.20 13.76 5.61
C PRO A 135 -21.07 12.48 4.81
N ASP A 136 -21.81 11.44 5.20
CA ASP A 136 -21.82 10.17 4.45
C ASP A 136 -22.21 10.40 2.98
N SER A 137 -23.08 11.37 2.67
CA SER A 137 -23.43 11.72 1.29
C SER A 137 -22.23 12.09 0.40
N ILE A 138 -21.17 12.69 0.97
CA ILE A 138 -19.93 12.98 0.23
C ILE A 138 -19.14 11.68 0.02
N LEU A 139 -19.04 10.84 1.06
CA LEU A 139 -18.43 9.52 0.93
C LEU A 139 -19.15 8.68 -0.12
N GLU A 140 -20.48 8.73 -0.19
CA GLU A 140 -21.25 7.99 -1.19
C GLU A 140 -20.90 8.42 -2.63
N VAL A 141 -20.69 9.72 -2.89
CA VAL A 141 -20.26 10.22 -4.20
C VAL A 141 -18.89 9.66 -4.59
N VAL A 142 -17.96 9.63 -3.64
CA VAL A 142 -16.61 9.12 -3.85
C VAL A 142 -16.63 7.59 -4.03
N TYR A 143 -17.26 6.89 -3.10
CA TYR A 143 -17.33 5.42 -3.07
C TYR A 143 -18.02 4.86 -4.30
N ARG A 144 -19.02 5.55 -4.86
CA ARG A 144 -19.70 5.12 -6.09
C ARG A 144 -18.75 5.08 -7.28
N GLN A 145 -17.97 6.13 -7.48
CA GLN A 145 -16.97 6.18 -8.55
C GLN A 145 -15.88 5.14 -8.34
N ILE A 146 -15.41 4.95 -7.10
CA ILE A 146 -14.39 3.92 -6.81
C ILE A 146 -14.94 2.50 -6.98
N ALA A 147 -16.20 2.25 -6.62
CA ALA A 147 -16.86 0.97 -6.84
C ALA A 147 -16.97 0.67 -8.35
N ASP A 148 -17.34 1.66 -9.17
CA ASP A 148 -17.37 1.52 -10.63
C ASP A 148 -15.99 1.19 -11.20
N ILE A 149 -14.95 1.93 -10.78
CA ILE A 149 -13.56 1.68 -11.18
C ILE A 149 -13.12 0.28 -10.75
N THR A 150 -13.44 -0.14 -9.52
CA THR A 150 -13.11 -1.47 -8.98
C THR A 150 -13.75 -2.58 -9.82
N LEU A 151 -15.03 -2.43 -10.16
CA LEU A 151 -15.75 -3.40 -10.97
C LEU A 151 -15.15 -3.48 -12.37
N GLU A 152 -14.90 -2.34 -13.01
CA GLU A 152 -14.30 -2.28 -14.34
C GLU A 152 -12.91 -2.94 -14.40
N LEU A 153 -12.04 -2.67 -13.42
CA LEU A 153 -10.72 -3.30 -13.35
C LEU A 153 -10.81 -4.81 -13.12
N SER A 154 -11.80 -5.28 -12.36
CA SER A 154 -11.97 -6.70 -12.08
C SER A 154 -12.40 -7.53 -13.29
N GLU A 155 -12.86 -6.89 -14.37
CA GLU A 155 -13.17 -7.55 -15.65
C GLU A 155 -11.92 -7.90 -16.47
N HIS A 156 -10.72 -7.47 -16.04
CA HIS A 156 -9.46 -7.70 -16.74
C HIS A 156 -8.62 -8.81 -16.10
N ASP A 157 -8.71 -10.01 -16.67
CA ASP A 157 -7.95 -11.19 -16.24
C ASP A 157 -6.61 -11.34 -16.97
N PHE A 158 -5.58 -11.75 -16.22
CA PHE A 158 -4.29 -12.18 -16.74
C PHE A 158 -4.00 -13.63 -16.33
N ASP A 159 -3.18 -14.34 -17.09
CA ASP A 159 -2.83 -15.75 -16.86
C ASP A 159 -1.81 -15.96 -15.73
N GLN A 160 -1.15 -14.90 -15.28
CA GLN A 160 -0.14 -14.96 -14.23
C GLN A 160 -0.06 -13.68 -13.40
N ILE A 161 0.51 -13.79 -12.20
CA ILE A 161 0.79 -12.66 -11.32
C ILE A 161 2.01 -11.90 -11.82
N GLY A 162 1.93 -10.57 -11.92
CA GLY A 162 3.09 -9.75 -12.26
C GLY A 162 2.76 -8.40 -12.88
N SER A 163 3.80 -7.70 -13.33
CA SER A 163 3.67 -6.36 -13.91
C SER A 163 3.32 -6.42 -15.39
N LEU A 164 2.42 -5.53 -15.81
CA LEU A 164 1.98 -5.43 -17.20
C LEU A 164 3.09 -4.93 -18.12
N SER A 165 3.18 -5.51 -19.30
CA SER A 165 4.08 -5.08 -20.38
C SER A 165 3.35 -5.01 -21.71
N LEU A 166 3.78 -4.06 -22.55
CA LEU A 166 3.40 -3.99 -23.96
C LEU A 166 4.54 -4.56 -24.80
N ASN A 167 4.24 -5.60 -25.58
CA ASN A 167 5.18 -6.25 -26.46
C ASN A 167 5.42 -5.45 -27.75
N VAL A 168 6.45 -5.81 -28.52
CA VAL A 168 6.82 -5.15 -29.78
C VAL A 168 5.73 -5.30 -30.86
N ASP A 169 4.91 -6.34 -30.76
CA ASP A 169 3.77 -6.61 -31.64
C ASP A 169 2.46 -5.97 -31.14
N ASP A 170 2.55 -5.00 -30.23
CA ASP A 170 1.42 -4.31 -29.59
C ASP A 170 0.47 -5.24 -28.79
N THR A 171 0.94 -6.42 -28.40
CA THR A 171 0.18 -7.32 -27.52
C THR A 171 0.46 -7.07 -26.04
N TRP A 172 -0.55 -7.29 -25.21
CA TRP A 172 -0.47 -7.16 -23.76
C TRP A 172 -0.09 -8.49 -23.12
N SER A 173 0.90 -8.47 -22.22
CA SER A 173 1.30 -9.64 -21.44
C SER A 173 1.81 -9.23 -20.06
N ILE A 174 1.98 -10.20 -19.17
CA ILE A 174 2.71 -9.99 -17.92
C ILE A 174 4.20 -10.24 -18.18
N GLY A 175 5.00 -9.17 -18.13
CA GLY A 175 6.40 -9.18 -18.58
C GLY A 175 7.44 -9.39 -17.48
N SER A 176 7.03 -9.27 -16.21
CA SER A 176 7.91 -9.49 -15.05
C SER A 176 7.12 -9.89 -13.82
N GLY A 177 7.81 -10.35 -12.77
CA GLY A 177 7.22 -10.49 -11.45
C GLY A 177 6.63 -9.16 -10.93
N PRO A 178 5.75 -9.21 -9.92
CA PRO A 178 5.06 -8.04 -9.41
C PRO A 178 6.05 -7.06 -8.79
N LEU A 179 6.02 -5.81 -9.27
CA LEU A 179 6.78 -4.71 -8.66
C LEU A 179 5.91 -4.05 -7.61
N THR A 180 6.19 -4.31 -6.34
CA THR A 180 5.50 -3.68 -5.22
C THR A 180 6.43 -2.70 -4.50
N LEU A 181 5.87 -1.67 -3.86
CA LEU A 181 6.65 -0.75 -3.03
C LEU A 181 7.39 -1.50 -1.91
N ASN A 182 6.74 -2.50 -1.30
CA ASN A 182 7.36 -3.34 -0.28
C ASN A 182 8.56 -4.14 -0.81
N SER A 183 8.45 -4.70 -2.03
CA SER A 183 9.59 -5.36 -2.69
C SER A 183 10.74 -4.38 -2.97
N ASN A 184 10.44 -3.13 -3.34
CA ASN A 184 11.45 -2.09 -3.51
C ASN A 184 12.14 -1.74 -2.18
N GLU A 185 11.37 -1.50 -1.13
CA GLU A 185 11.89 -1.17 0.21
C GLU A 185 12.69 -2.31 0.81
N LEU A 186 12.25 -3.55 0.61
CA LEU A 186 13.00 -4.72 1.03
C LEU A 186 14.35 -4.82 0.31
N ALA A 187 14.37 -4.68 -1.02
CA ALA A 187 15.61 -4.69 -1.80
C ALA A 187 16.53 -3.52 -1.40
N ARG A 188 15.97 -2.36 -1.10
CA ARG A 188 16.70 -1.16 -0.65
C ARG A 188 17.37 -1.39 0.71
N ASN A 189 16.68 -2.02 1.66
CA ASN A 189 17.15 -2.17 3.04
C ASN A 189 18.02 -3.41 3.25
N THR A 190 17.85 -4.46 2.45
CA THR A 190 18.52 -5.76 2.68
C THR A 190 19.59 -6.12 1.66
N LEU A 191 19.72 -5.37 0.56
CA LEU A 191 20.53 -5.72 -0.63
C LEU A 191 20.17 -7.08 -1.26
N LEU A 192 19.09 -7.73 -0.81
CA LEU A 192 18.56 -8.97 -1.39
C LEU A 192 17.48 -8.60 -2.40
N ALA A 193 17.76 -8.84 -3.69
CA ALA A 193 16.75 -8.78 -4.74
C ALA A 193 15.84 -10.01 -4.62
N ILE A 194 14.76 -9.90 -3.84
CA ILE A 194 13.72 -10.92 -3.81
C ILE A 194 12.83 -10.70 -5.04
N CYS A 195 13.25 -11.23 -6.19
CA CYS A 195 12.46 -11.22 -7.45
C CYS A 195 11.28 -12.19 -7.41
N SER A 196 11.09 -12.91 -6.30
CA SER A 196 9.98 -13.82 -6.05
C SER A 196 9.36 -13.44 -4.72
N GLY A 197 8.24 -12.72 -4.72
CA GLY A 197 7.37 -12.66 -3.55
C GLY A 197 7.16 -14.07 -3.00
N PRO A 198 6.96 -14.26 -1.68
CA PRO A 198 6.99 -15.57 -1.05
C PRO A 198 6.14 -16.56 -1.87
N PRO A 199 6.75 -17.56 -2.55
CA PRO A 199 6.04 -18.47 -3.45
C PRO A 199 5.09 -19.43 -2.71
N PHE A 200 4.86 -19.20 -1.41
CA PHE A 200 4.20 -20.10 -0.49
C PHE A 200 2.82 -19.64 -0.01
N LEU A 201 2.37 -18.41 -0.31
CA LEU A 201 1.11 -17.91 0.26
C LEU A 201 -0.13 -18.07 -0.64
N VAL A 202 0.00 -18.69 -1.82
CA VAL A 202 -1.15 -18.96 -2.70
C VAL A 202 -1.14 -20.41 -3.16
N SER A 203 -1.31 -21.33 -2.22
CA SER A 203 -1.74 -22.70 -2.51
C SER A 203 -2.84 -23.10 -1.54
N CYS A 204 -3.93 -22.34 -1.53
CA CYS A 204 -5.15 -22.70 -0.83
C CYS A 204 -6.34 -22.44 -1.76
N HIS A 205 -6.85 -23.54 -2.33
CA HIS A 205 -8.14 -23.71 -3.01
C HIS A 205 -8.26 -23.25 -4.47
N GLY A 206 -8.23 -24.26 -5.36
CA GLY A 206 -9.13 -24.49 -6.51
C GLY A 206 -9.42 -23.33 -7.48
N ASP A 207 -9.00 -23.52 -8.75
CA ASP A 207 -9.48 -22.79 -9.93
C ASP A 207 -9.22 -21.27 -10.00
N THR A 208 -8.02 -20.81 -9.60
CA THR A 208 -7.58 -19.41 -9.86
C THR A 208 -6.43 -19.36 -10.88
N THR A 209 -6.65 -19.78 -12.12
CA THR A 209 -5.67 -19.57 -13.22
C THR A 209 -5.71 -18.15 -13.77
N LYS A 210 -6.39 -17.22 -13.09
CA LYS A 210 -6.62 -15.85 -13.53
C LYS A 210 -6.28 -14.88 -12.40
N ALA A 211 -5.38 -13.94 -12.71
CA ALA A 211 -4.94 -12.87 -11.85
C ALA A 211 -5.50 -11.55 -12.39
N PRO A 212 -6.51 -10.93 -11.75
CA PRO A 212 -6.95 -9.59 -12.13
C PRO A 212 -5.89 -8.54 -11.77
N LEU A 213 -5.97 -7.36 -12.38
CA LEU A 213 -5.16 -6.22 -11.95
C LEU A 213 -5.51 -5.83 -10.50
N ASN A 214 -4.54 -5.95 -9.60
CA ASN A 214 -4.70 -5.53 -8.22
C ASN A 214 -4.55 -4.03 -8.11
N PHE A 215 -5.69 -3.41 -7.89
CA PHE A 215 -5.83 -1.98 -7.86
C PHE A 215 -5.83 -1.40 -6.45
N SER A 216 -5.84 -2.23 -5.39
CA SER A 216 -5.76 -1.72 -4.02
C SER A 216 -4.48 -0.89 -3.79
N VAL A 217 -3.44 -1.11 -4.61
CA VAL A 217 -2.20 -0.33 -4.58
C VAL A 217 -2.37 1.04 -5.26
N THR A 218 -3.17 1.13 -6.33
CA THR A 218 -3.41 2.36 -7.08
C THR A 218 -4.49 3.24 -6.44
N ILE A 219 -5.54 2.62 -5.88
CA ILE A 219 -6.69 3.33 -5.28
C ILE A 219 -6.46 3.65 -3.81
N SER A 220 -5.25 3.45 -3.27
CA SER A 220 -4.94 3.93 -1.92
C SER A 220 -5.27 5.42 -1.84
N GLY A 221 -6.24 5.79 -1.00
CA GLY A 221 -6.69 7.17 -0.76
C GLY A 221 -5.56 8.13 -0.31
N ARG A 222 -4.35 7.60 -0.12
CA ARG A 222 -3.09 8.32 0.00
C ARG A 222 -2.62 8.83 -1.37
N GLY A 223 -3.33 9.81 -1.93
CA GLY A 223 -2.74 10.80 -2.84
C GLY A 223 -2.64 10.47 -4.33
N THR A 224 -3.38 9.51 -4.86
CA THR A 224 -3.33 9.14 -6.30
C THR A 224 -4.56 9.59 -7.11
N ASN A 225 -5.70 9.80 -6.45
CA ASN A 225 -6.96 10.19 -7.12
C ASN A 225 -7.10 11.71 -7.15
N LEU A 226 -7.17 12.28 -8.35
CA LEU A 226 -7.47 13.70 -8.58
C LEU A 226 -8.97 13.89 -8.77
N VAL A 227 -9.52 14.90 -8.10
CA VAL A 227 -10.94 15.25 -8.16
C VAL A 227 -11.15 16.73 -8.45
N ASP A 228 -12.32 17.07 -8.97
CA ASP A 228 -12.81 18.46 -9.03
C ASP A 228 -13.54 18.86 -7.74
N ASP A 229 -14.05 20.10 -7.70
CA ASP A 229 -14.76 20.66 -6.54
C ASP A 229 -16.06 19.91 -6.18
N SER A 230 -16.56 19.04 -7.08
CA SER A 230 -17.73 18.18 -6.87
C SER A 230 -17.39 16.76 -6.42
N PHE A 231 -16.11 16.50 -6.07
CA PHE A 231 -15.58 15.16 -5.76
C PHE A 231 -15.65 14.17 -6.94
N LYS A 232 -15.82 14.67 -8.18
CA LYS A 232 -15.74 13.83 -9.37
C LYS A 232 -14.28 13.52 -9.69
N ILE A 233 -13.95 12.25 -9.89
CA ILE A 233 -12.60 11.81 -10.27
C ILE A 233 -12.30 12.30 -11.69
N THR A 234 -11.29 13.16 -11.80
CA THR A 234 -10.80 13.72 -13.07
C THR A 234 -9.58 12.99 -13.59
N GLY A 235 -8.87 12.26 -12.73
CA GLY A 235 -7.89 11.26 -13.14
C GLY A 235 -7.19 10.56 -11.98
N ILE A 236 -6.66 9.38 -12.28
CA ILE A 236 -5.89 8.55 -11.35
C ILE A 236 -4.44 8.53 -11.83
N ILE A 237 -3.52 8.89 -10.94
CA ILE A 237 -2.07 8.94 -11.18
C ILE A 237 -1.33 7.85 -10.40
N ASP A 238 0.00 7.79 -10.53
CA ASP A 238 0.89 6.88 -9.81
C ASP A 238 0.56 5.38 -10.02
N TRP A 239 0.51 4.94 -11.28
CA TRP A 239 0.26 3.53 -11.67
C TRP A 239 1.50 2.63 -11.53
N GLU A 240 2.54 3.13 -10.88
CA GLU A 240 3.88 2.55 -10.85
C GLU A 240 4.04 1.22 -10.12
N TRP A 241 3.15 0.96 -9.16
CA TRP A 241 3.15 -0.26 -8.35
C TRP A 241 1.92 -1.14 -8.62
N CYS A 242 1.26 -0.93 -9.77
CA CYS A 242 0.16 -1.78 -10.21
C CYS A 242 0.68 -3.10 -10.79
N TYR A 243 0.00 -4.19 -10.48
CA TYR A 243 0.35 -5.53 -10.96
C TYR A 243 -0.89 -6.44 -10.99
N ALA A 244 -0.90 -7.46 -11.85
CA ALA A 244 -1.85 -8.55 -11.77
C ALA A 244 -1.58 -9.39 -10.51
N ALA A 245 -2.58 -9.59 -9.66
CA ALA A 245 -2.43 -10.30 -8.39
C ALA A 245 -3.50 -11.38 -8.20
N PRO A 246 -3.41 -12.19 -7.13
CA PRO A 246 -4.45 -13.18 -6.83
C PRO A 246 -5.84 -12.52 -6.77
N PHE A 247 -6.84 -13.19 -7.35
CA PHE A 247 -8.23 -12.71 -7.38
C PHE A 247 -8.77 -12.31 -6.01
N GLN A 248 -8.29 -12.96 -4.95
CA GLN A 248 -8.64 -12.69 -3.57
C GLN A 248 -8.38 -11.24 -3.14
N PHE A 249 -7.41 -10.58 -3.76
CA PHE A 249 -7.08 -9.20 -3.49
C PHE A 249 -8.13 -8.22 -4.04
N THR A 250 -8.86 -8.58 -5.09
CA THR A 250 -9.91 -7.75 -5.70
C THR A 250 -11.07 -7.49 -4.75
N TYR A 251 -11.51 -8.51 -4.00
CA TYR A 251 -12.62 -8.39 -3.05
C TYR A 251 -12.15 -8.05 -1.63
N SER A 252 -10.86 -7.82 -1.41
CA SER A 252 -10.39 -7.37 -0.10
C SER A 252 -10.91 -5.96 0.19
N PRO A 253 -11.47 -5.71 1.40
CA PRO A 253 -11.92 -4.40 1.82
C PRO A 253 -10.90 -3.27 1.55
N PRO A 254 -11.35 -2.08 1.10
CA PRO A 254 -10.44 -1.00 0.75
C PRO A 254 -9.66 -0.50 1.98
N ARG A 255 -8.34 -0.43 1.86
CA ARG A 255 -7.42 -0.11 2.97
C ARG A 255 -7.43 1.37 3.37
N TRP A 256 -8.07 2.22 2.57
CA TRP A 256 -7.95 3.67 2.64
C TRP A 256 -9.20 4.38 3.15
N LEU A 257 -10.26 3.65 3.55
CA LEU A 257 -11.53 4.26 3.95
C LEU A 257 -11.37 5.29 5.08
N LEU A 258 -10.35 5.14 5.94
CA LEU A 258 -10.00 6.09 7.00
C LEU A 258 -8.76 6.95 6.68
N LEU A 259 -8.23 6.88 5.46
CA LEU A 259 -6.92 7.43 5.03
C LEU A 259 -5.69 6.87 5.78
N LYS A 260 -5.91 5.92 6.69
CA LYS A 260 -4.90 5.18 7.45
C LYS A 260 -5.09 3.68 7.26
N GLU A 261 -3.99 3.00 6.92
CA GLU A 261 -4.03 1.57 6.61
C GLU A 261 -4.31 0.72 7.87
N PRO A 262 -5.12 -0.35 7.76
CA PRO A 262 -5.48 -1.26 8.85
C PRO A 262 -4.30 -1.84 9.62
N ALA A 263 -3.21 -2.11 8.91
CA ALA A 263 -1.95 -2.62 9.44
C ALA A 263 -1.34 -1.76 10.57
N TYR A 264 -1.65 -0.46 10.60
CA TYR A 264 -1.03 0.51 11.51
C TYR A 264 -2.02 1.11 12.52
N TRP A 265 -3.21 0.52 12.67
CA TRP A 265 -4.11 0.89 13.76
C TRP A 265 -3.55 0.41 15.11
N ASN A 266 -3.68 1.23 16.15
CA ASN A 266 -3.20 0.87 17.49
C ASN A 266 -4.05 -0.29 18.05
N TYR A 267 -3.38 -1.27 18.68
CA TYR A 267 -3.99 -2.51 19.17
C TYR A 267 -5.20 -2.32 20.10
N ASN A 268 -5.25 -1.20 20.83
CA ASN A 268 -6.29 -0.93 21.83
C ASN A 268 -7.38 0.04 21.32
N SER A 269 -7.35 0.40 20.03
CA SER A 269 -8.33 1.32 19.44
C SER A 269 -9.46 0.57 18.72
N ASP A 270 -10.29 -0.15 19.48
CA ASP A 270 -11.52 -0.75 18.95
C ASP A 270 -12.43 0.29 18.25
N ASP A 271 -12.29 1.56 18.63
CA ASP A 271 -12.93 2.71 18.01
C ASP A 271 -12.59 2.88 16.51
N LEU A 272 -11.34 2.62 16.10
CA LEU A 272 -10.92 2.73 14.69
C LEU A 272 -11.49 1.58 13.85
N LEU A 273 -11.50 0.36 14.39
CA LEU A 273 -12.09 -0.78 13.69
C LEU A 273 -13.60 -0.59 13.52
N GLY A 274 -14.31 -0.15 14.58
CA GLY A 274 -15.73 0.16 14.49
C GLY A 274 -16.02 1.27 13.48
N THR A 275 -15.23 2.34 13.49
CA THR A 275 -15.34 3.44 12.51
C THR A 275 -15.08 2.93 11.09
N TYR A 276 -14.04 2.13 10.89
CA TYR A 276 -13.73 1.52 9.59
C TYR A 276 -14.89 0.66 9.07
N LEU A 277 -15.42 -0.24 9.91
CA LEU A 277 -16.52 -1.12 9.55
C LEU A 277 -17.78 -0.32 9.19
N SER A 278 -18.04 0.79 9.89
CA SER A 278 -19.16 1.69 9.54
C SER A 278 -19.01 2.29 8.13
N LYS A 279 -17.79 2.68 7.73
CA LYS A 279 -17.52 3.21 6.39
C LYS A 279 -17.46 2.12 5.35
N LEU A 280 -16.99 0.93 5.71
CA LEU A 280 -16.98 -0.23 4.85
C LEU A 280 -18.41 -0.66 4.48
N GLU A 281 -19.36 -0.61 5.42
CA GLU A 281 -20.76 -0.94 5.14
C GLU A 281 -21.36 -0.01 4.07
N ILE A 282 -21.05 1.30 4.13
CA ILE A 282 -21.45 2.26 3.10
C ILE A 282 -20.84 1.85 1.74
N PHE A 283 -19.55 1.53 1.71
CA PHE A 283 -18.86 1.13 0.49
C PHE A 283 -19.44 -0.17 -0.11
N ILE A 284 -19.65 -1.19 0.71
CA ILE A 284 -20.18 -2.49 0.25
C ILE A 284 -21.60 -2.31 -0.30
N ARG A 285 -22.48 -1.56 0.38
CA ARG A 285 -23.82 -1.27 -0.15
C ARG A 285 -23.76 -0.60 -1.52
N ILE A 286 -22.86 0.37 -1.70
CA ILE A 286 -22.68 1.05 -2.99
C ILE A 286 -22.13 0.10 -4.06
N LEU A 287 -21.22 -0.79 -3.68
CA LEU A 287 -20.67 -1.81 -4.57
C LEU A 287 -21.79 -2.76 -5.04
N GLU A 288 -22.66 -3.21 -4.14
CA GLU A 288 -23.86 -4.00 -4.46
C GLU A 288 -24.78 -3.25 -5.43
N GLU A 289 -25.06 -1.96 -5.18
CA GLU A 289 -25.84 -1.12 -6.08
C GLU A 289 -25.21 -1.05 -7.50
N GLN A 290 -23.88 -0.88 -7.61
CA GLN A 290 -23.19 -0.82 -8.90
C GLN A 290 -23.16 -2.17 -9.62
N GLU A 291 -22.97 -3.28 -8.90
CA GLU A 291 -23.08 -4.63 -9.47
C GLU A 291 -24.48 -4.86 -10.05
N HIS A 292 -25.54 -4.49 -9.33
CA HIS A 292 -26.91 -4.59 -9.82
C HIS A 292 -27.17 -3.73 -11.07
N HIS A 293 -26.67 -2.49 -11.09
CA HIS A 293 -26.78 -1.63 -12.27
C HIS A 293 -26.04 -2.22 -13.48
N ARG A 294 -24.81 -2.69 -13.31
CA ARG A 294 -24.02 -3.33 -14.38
C ARG A 294 -24.68 -4.60 -14.89
N HIS A 295 -25.23 -5.43 -14.00
CA HIS A 295 -25.99 -6.62 -14.38
C HIS A 295 -27.23 -6.25 -15.21
N ALA A 296 -27.98 -5.22 -14.81
CA ALA A 296 -29.16 -4.78 -15.54
C ALA A 296 -28.84 -4.26 -16.96
N VAL A 297 -27.67 -3.65 -17.15
CA VAL A 297 -27.23 -3.12 -18.45
C VAL A 297 -26.58 -4.19 -19.33
N SER A 298 -25.69 -5.01 -18.78
CA SER A 298 -24.86 -5.95 -19.55
C SER A 298 -25.44 -7.37 -19.64
N GLY A 299 -26.35 -7.74 -18.73
CA GLY A 299 -26.83 -9.11 -18.56
C GLY A 299 -25.79 -10.11 -18.06
N LYS A 300 -24.56 -9.66 -17.74
CA LYS A 300 -23.51 -10.50 -17.16
C LYS A 300 -23.66 -10.51 -15.65
N ASN A 301 -23.75 -11.70 -15.06
CA ASN A 301 -23.68 -11.89 -13.61
C ASN A 301 -22.35 -12.54 -13.26
N ALA A 302 -21.54 -11.87 -12.45
CA ALA A 302 -20.34 -12.47 -11.87
C ALA A 302 -20.76 -13.17 -10.57
N ASP A 303 -20.90 -14.50 -10.58
CA ASP A 303 -21.17 -15.27 -9.37
C ASP A 303 -19.87 -15.98 -8.93
N PRO A 304 -19.34 -15.72 -7.71
CA PRO A 304 -19.86 -14.80 -6.69
C PRO A 304 -19.52 -13.33 -6.93
N ASN A 305 -20.44 -12.43 -6.54
CA ASN A 305 -20.27 -10.99 -6.56
C ASN A 305 -19.13 -10.52 -5.64
N LEU A 306 -18.41 -9.45 -6.02
CA LEU A 306 -17.32 -8.89 -5.22
C LEU A 306 -17.82 -8.36 -3.88
N SER A 307 -18.99 -7.73 -3.84
CA SER A 307 -19.61 -7.28 -2.58
C SER A 307 -19.82 -8.42 -1.58
N SER A 308 -20.36 -9.53 -2.06
CA SER A 308 -20.62 -10.73 -1.25
C SER A 308 -19.33 -11.38 -0.76
N LEU A 309 -18.31 -11.42 -1.61
CA LEU A 309 -16.97 -11.88 -1.22
C LEU A 309 -16.32 -10.94 -0.20
N MET A 310 -16.48 -9.62 -0.38
CA MET A 310 -15.93 -8.61 0.53
C MET A 310 -16.56 -8.71 1.93
N ARG A 311 -17.89 -8.85 2.02
CA ARG A 311 -18.58 -9.12 3.30
C ARG A 311 -18.06 -10.40 3.96
N ARG A 312 -17.96 -11.48 3.17
CA ARG A 312 -17.45 -12.76 3.67
C ARG A 312 -16.04 -12.64 4.23
N SER A 313 -15.16 -11.90 3.55
CA SER A 313 -13.77 -11.72 3.97
C SER A 313 -13.61 -11.04 5.34
N ILE A 314 -14.58 -10.22 5.75
CA ILE A 314 -14.62 -9.65 7.11
C ILE A 314 -15.12 -10.72 8.09
N ALA A 315 -16.22 -11.40 7.76
CA ALA A 315 -16.85 -12.39 8.64
C ALA A 315 -15.94 -13.59 8.95
N ASP A 316 -15.11 -14.01 8.00
CA ASP A 316 -14.19 -15.14 8.15
C ASP A 316 -12.73 -14.73 8.42
N ASN A 317 -12.47 -13.45 8.71
CA ASN A 317 -11.14 -12.88 8.93
C ASN A 317 -10.12 -13.02 7.77
N THR A 318 -10.55 -13.46 6.58
CA THR A 318 -9.66 -13.54 5.40
C THR A 318 -9.12 -12.15 5.00
N PHE A 319 -9.85 -11.08 5.31
CA PHE A 319 -9.36 -9.70 5.16
C PHE A 319 -8.01 -9.49 5.85
N TRP A 320 -7.84 -9.93 7.09
CA TRP A 320 -6.57 -9.77 7.82
C TRP A 320 -5.45 -10.61 7.21
N PHE A 321 -5.78 -11.76 6.63
CA PHE A 321 -4.82 -12.54 5.86
C PHE A 321 -4.37 -11.79 4.59
N HIS A 322 -5.29 -11.13 3.87
CA HIS A 322 -4.94 -10.28 2.74
C HIS A 322 -4.04 -9.10 3.16
N GLU A 323 -4.35 -8.45 4.27
CA GLU A 323 -3.53 -7.35 4.82
C GLU A 323 -2.11 -7.83 5.13
N ALA A 324 -1.99 -8.96 5.84
CA ALA A 324 -0.72 -9.60 6.17
C ALA A 324 0.08 -10.03 4.92
N ALA A 325 -0.59 -10.56 3.90
CA ALA A 325 0.04 -10.99 2.66
C ALA A 325 0.56 -9.84 1.80
N ARG A 326 0.00 -8.63 1.96
CA ARG A 326 0.40 -7.43 1.22
C ARG A 326 1.46 -6.62 1.93
N ASP A 327 1.44 -6.58 3.26
CA ASP A 327 2.37 -5.81 4.08
C ASP A 327 3.29 -6.73 4.89
N SER A 328 4.45 -7.02 4.32
CA SER A 328 5.47 -7.85 4.96
C SER A 328 6.05 -7.21 6.23
N PHE A 329 5.98 -5.89 6.38
CA PHE A 329 6.49 -5.20 7.58
C PHE A 329 5.47 -5.26 8.72
N ALA A 330 4.18 -5.29 8.41
CA ALA A 330 3.10 -5.43 9.39
C ALA A 330 2.69 -6.88 9.65
N LEU A 331 3.25 -7.86 8.93
CA LEU A 331 2.89 -9.28 9.02
C LEU A 331 2.87 -9.79 10.47
N ASP A 332 3.96 -9.60 11.22
CA ASP A 332 4.07 -10.08 12.61
C ASP A 332 2.97 -9.48 13.50
N ARG A 333 2.78 -8.16 13.41
CA ARG A 333 1.73 -7.42 14.11
C ARG A 333 0.33 -7.95 13.80
N ILE A 334 0.00 -8.12 12.52
CA ILE A 334 -1.33 -8.57 12.10
C ILE A 334 -1.54 -10.03 12.51
N TYR A 335 -0.50 -10.86 12.36
CA TYR A 335 -0.54 -12.27 12.73
C TYR A 335 -0.92 -12.42 14.21
N TRP A 336 -0.14 -11.83 15.12
CA TRP A 336 -0.36 -11.99 16.56
C TRP A 336 -1.68 -11.38 17.05
N SER A 337 -2.11 -10.27 16.47
CA SER A 337 -3.31 -9.57 16.95
C SER A 337 -4.62 -10.02 16.35
N ARG A 338 -4.63 -10.51 15.11
CA ARG A 338 -5.88 -10.77 14.37
C ARG A 338 -6.01 -12.20 13.86
N LEU A 339 -4.90 -12.87 13.50
CA LEU A 339 -4.96 -14.18 12.83
C LEU A 339 -4.68 -15.34 13.77
N ASP A 340 -3.75 -15.18 14.70
CA ASP A 340 -3.24 -16.30 15.49
C ASP A 340 -4.32 -16.94 16.38
N SER A 341 -5.04 -16.12 17.15
CA SER A 341 -6.17 -16.59 17.97
C SER A 341 -7.35 -17.09 17.13
N PHE A 342 -7.50 -16.59 15.91
CA PHE A 342 -8.53 -17.07 14.99
C PHE A 342 -8.19 -18.46 14.45
N CYS A 343 -6.95 -18.70 14.06
CA CYS A 343 -6.49 -19.98 13.51
C CYS A 343 -6.35 -21.08 14.58
N TYR A 344 -5.88 -20.73 15.78
CA TYR A 344 -5.46 -21.71 16.79
C TYR A 344 -6.19 -21.57 18.14
N GLY A 345 -7.15 -20.64 18.25
CA GLY A 345 -7.83 -20.32 19.51
C GLY A 345 -7.00 -19.41 20.44
N PRO A 346 -7.59 -18.90 21.53
CA PRO A 346 -6.94 -17.94 22.42
C PRO A 346 -5.61 -18.47 22.99
N ILE A 347 -4.64 -17.57 23.15
CA ILE A 347 -3.30 -17.86 23.65
C ILE A 347 -3.26 -17.73 25.18
N ARG A 348 -2.46 -18.57 25.85
CA ARG A 348 -1.98 -18.31 27.22
C ARG A 348 -0.59 -17.67 27.23
N ASP A 349 0.30 -18.12 26.34
CA ASP A 349 1.66 -17.59 26.13
C ASP A 349 2.05 -17.62 24.64
N GLN A 350 2.62 -16.51 24.12
CA GLN A 350 3.09 -16.41 22.74
C GLN A 350 4.29 -17.32 22.47
N ASP A 351 5.15 -17.52 23.47
CA ASP A 351 6.35 -18.35 23.35
C ASP A 351 5.97 -19.82 23.16
N GLU A 352 4.94 -20.31 23.88
CA GLU A 352 4.41 -21.66 23.72
C GLU A 352 3.92 -21.91 22.28
N ARG A 353 3.25 -20.92 21.67
CA ARG A 353 2.75 -21.06 20.30
C ARG A 353 3.87 -21.03 19.27
N SER A 354 4.86 -20.15 19.47
CA SER A 354 6.07 -20.12 18.64
C SER A 354 6.79 -21.46 18.68
N ASP A 355 6.98 -22.06 19.86
CA ASP A 355 7.64 -23.34 20.03
C ASP A 355 6.88 -24.51 19.37
N ILE A 356 5.55 -24.47 19.38
CA ILE A 356 4.69 -25.49 18.73
C ILE A 356 4.76 -25.38 17.21
N VAL A 357 4.73 -24.17 16.64
CA VAL A 357 4.74 -23.93 15.19
C VAL A 357 6.15 -24.09 14.60
N CYS A 358 7.17 -23.66 15.34
CA CYS A 358 8.56 -23.59 14.88
C CYS A 358 9.40 -24.83 15.22
N GLN A 359 8.82 -26.04 15.23
CA GLN A 359 9.52 -27.26 15.64
C GLN A 359 10.96 -27.40 15.05
N ALA A 360 11.92 -27.14 15.93
CA ALA A 360 13.29 -27.63 16.09
C ALA A 360 14.39 -27.42 15.02
N ASP A 361 14.13 -27.17 13.73
CA ASP A 361 15.24 -27.08 12.75
C ASP A 361 15.51 -25.68 12.17
N VAL A 362 14.51 -24.79 12.11
CA VAL A 362 14.68 -23.45 11.47
C VAL A 362 15.48 -22.47 12.34
N HIS A 363 15.43 -22.63 13.67
CA HIS A 363 16.11 -21.74 14.64
C HIS A 363 17.47 -22.29 15.09
N LYS A 364 17.94 -23.40 14.50
CA LYS A 364 19.21 -24.02 14.85
C LYS A 364 20.36 -23.08 14.48
N GLY A 365 20.97 -22.48 15.51
CA GLY A 365 22.03 -21.47 15.34
C GLY A 365 21.54 -20.01 15.33
N LEU A 366 20.23 -19.76 15.40
CA LEU A 366 19.69 -18.39 15.50
C LEU A 366 20.14 -17.71 16.80
N ASN A 367 20.09 -18.42 17.94
CA ASN A 367 20.57 -17.88 19.22
C ASN A 367 22.07 -17.52 19.16
N ALA A 368 22.89 -18.38 18.55
CA ALA A 368 24.32 -18.10 18.35
C ALA A 368 24.55 -16.90 17.42
N PHE A 369 23.72 -16.74 16.38
CA PHE A 369 23.76 -15.57 15.49
C PHE A 369 23.32 -14.29 16.20
N ILE A 370 22.28 -14.33 17.03
CA ILE A 370 21.82 -13.21 17.84
C ILE A 370 22.92 -12.80 18.80
N GLU A 371 23.52 -13.73 19.55
CA GLU A 371 24.64 -13.47 20.45
C GLU A 371 25.81 -12.80 19.71
N GLN A 372 26.17 -13.31 18.53
CA GLN A 372 27.20 -12.70 17.69
C GLN A 372 26.84 -11.27 17.27
N LYS A 373 25.60 -11.00 16.85
CA LYS A 373 25.15 -9.66 16.46
C LYS A 373 25.09 -8.69 17.64
N MET A 374 24.70 -9.16 18.82
CA MET A 374 24.73 -8.37 20.05
C MET A 374 26.17 -8.00 20.43
N GLU A 375 27.13 -8.90 20.22
CA GLU A 375 28.55 -8.58 20.41
C GLU A 375 29.05 -7.57 19.36
N HIS A 376 28.67 -7.72 18.09
CA HIS A 376 28.98 -6.71 17.06
C HIS A 376 28.40 -5.33 17.42
N LEU A 377 27.19 -5.29 17.99
CA LEU A 377 26.57 -4.05 18.47
C LEU A 377 27.36 -3.43 19.62
N ARG A 378 27.83 -4.24 20.59
CA ARG A 378 28.70 -3.75 21.68
C ARG A 378 29.99 -3.14 21.12
N GLN A 379 30.68 -3.85 20.23
CA GLN A 379 31.91 -3.35 19.60
C GLN A 379 31.67 -2.05 18.83
N TYR A 380 30.58 -1.97 18.07
CA TYR A 380 30.20 -0.76 17.34
C TYR A 380 29.91 0.44 18.27
N LYS A 381 29.22 0.21 19.39
CA LYS A 381 28.97 1.25 20.41
C LYS A 381 30.28 1.74 21.04
N LEU A 382 31.22 0.82 21.29
CA LEU A 382 32.55 1.12 21.80
C LEU A 382 33.36 1.98 20.81
N GLU A 383 33.31 1.64 19.52
CA GLU A 383 33.97 2.39 18.43
C GLU A 383 33.38 3.81 18.26
N LEU A 384 32.09 3.99 18.56
CA LEU A 384 31.43 5.30 18.53
C LEU A 384 31.70 6.16 19.77
N GLY A 385 32.42 5.65 20.78
CA GLY A 385 32.72 6.37 22.01
C GLY A 385 31.50 6.63 22.90
N ALA A 386 30.43 5.85 22.72
CA ALA A 386 29.30 5.86 23.64
C ALA A 386 29.67 5.00 24.86
N GLU A 387 30.01 5.63 25.98
CA GLU A 387 30.18 4.92 27.25
C GLU A 387 28.86 4.21 27.63
N GLU A 388 28.98 2.95 28.05
CA GLU A 388 27.86 2.15 28.54
C GLU A 388 27.25 2.79 29.80
N GLU A 389 26.04 3.35 29.71
CA GLU A 389 25.12 3.25 30.85
C GLU A 389 24.51 1.84 30.86
N CYS A 390 25.31 0.88 31.32
CA CYS A 390 24.80 -0.40 31.81
C CYS A 390 24.22 -0.17 33.22
N GLY A 391 23.00 0.36 33.27
CA GLY A 391 22.15 0.27 34.45
C GLY A 391 21.44 -1.09 34.46
N VAL A 392 22.00 -2.06 35.18
CA VAL A 392 21.24 -3.24 35.62
C VAL A 392 20.22 -2.77 36.64
N GLY A 393 18.97 -2.63 36.22
CA GLY A 393 17.82 -2.53 37.12
C GLY A 393 17.20 -3.93 37.24
N ASP A 394 17.61 -4.68 38.27
CA ASP A 394 16.80 -5.78 38.78
C ASP A 394 15.50 -5.18 39.35
N ASP A 395 14.35 -5.47 38.72
CA ASP A 395 13.05 -5.35 39.37
C ASP A 395 12.29 -6.67 39.15
N ALA A 396 12.64 -7.65 39.97
CA ALA A 396 11.79 -8.78 40.28
C ALA A 396 11.10 -8.53 41.62
N GLY A 397 9.78 -8.33 41.60
CA GLY A 397 8.90 -8.50 42.75
C GLY A 397 7.76 -7.48 42.87
N ASP A 398 6.56 -7.83 42.41
CA ASP A 398 5.54 -8.31 43.35
C ASP A 398 4.25 -8.76 42.63
N HIS A 399 3.98 -10.06 42.72
CA HIS A 399 2.63 -10.58 42.71
C HIS A 399 2.10 -10.53 44.16
N ALA A 400 1.04 -9.76 44.40
CA ALA A 400 0.17 -9.99 45.55
C ALA A 400 -1.29 -9.80 45.18
N ASN A 401 -2.05 -10.87 45.44
CA ASN A 401 -3.49 -10.99 45.35
C ASN A 401 -4.24 -9.88 46.11
N GLY A 402 -5.33 -9.43 45.49
CA GLY A 402 -6.48 -8.82 46.15
C GLY A 402 -7.75 -9.37 45.54
N SER A 403 -8.17 -10.55 45.96
CA SER A 403 -9.52 -11.05 45.76
C SER A 403 -10.48 -10.20 46.60
N ASP A 404 -11.45 -9.55 45.97
CA ASP A 404 -12.79 -9.45 46.55
C ASP A 404 -13.81 -9.91 45.51
N GLN A 405 -14.58 -10.90 45.93
CA GLN A 405 -15.57 -11.62 45.15
C GLN A 405 -16.86 -10.82 44.98
N ALA A 406 -17.52 -11.13 43.87
CA ALA A 406 -18.96 -11.32 43.70
C ALA A 406 -19.87 -10.07 43.62
N GLY A 407 -20.23 -9.77 42.37
CA GLY A 407 -21.58 -9.37 41.98
C GLY A 407 -21.89 -9.98 40.61
N PHE A 408 -22.51 -11.16 40.61
CA PHE A 408 -23.01 -11.89 39.44
C PHE A 408 -23.89 -11.04 38.52
N LEU A 409 -23.81 -11.31 37.20
CA LEU A 409 -24.90 -11.46 36.21
C LEU A 409 -24.21 -11.65 34.83
N THR A 410 -23.85 -12.88 34.44
CA THR A 410 -24.61 -13.78 33.54
C THR A 410 -25.07 -13.17 32.22
N ASP A 411 -24.51 -13.74 31.14
CA ASP A 411 -25.08 -14.01 29.83
C ASP A 411 -25.77 -12.87 29.04
N ASP A 412 -25.11 -12.44 27.95
CA ASP A 412 -25.83 -12.18 26.70
C ASP A 412 -24.94 -12.53 25.48
N PRO A 413 -25.23 -13.63 24.77
CA PRO A 413 -24.69 -13.92 23.46
C PRO A 413 -25.63 -13.36 22.38
N SER A 414 -25.39 -12.11 22.01
CA SER A 414 -25.89 -11.48 20.79
C SER A 414 -24.81 -10.45 20.43
N TYR A 415 -24.19 -10.46 19.26
CA TYR A 415 -24.79 -10.33 17.94
C TYR A 415 -23.89 -10.98 16.88
N PHE A 416 -24.56 -11.40 15.80
CA PHE A 416 -24.06 -11.99 14.56
C PHE A 416 -22.92 -11.23 13.89
#